data_AF-A0A1J3GRW2-F1
#
_entry.id   AF-A0A1J3GRW2-F1
#
_cell.length_a   1.000
_cell.length_b   1.000
_cell.length_c   1.000
_cell.angle_alpha   90.00
_cell.angle_beta   90.00
_cell.angle_gamma   90.00
#
_symmetry.space_group_name_H-M   'P 1'
#
loop_
_entity.id
_entity.type
_entity.pdbx_description
1 polymer ?
#
loop_
_entity_poly.entity_id
_entity_poly.type
_entity_poly.pdbx_seq_one_letter_code
_entity_poly.pdbx_strand_id
1 'polypeptide(L)'
;MDSMSADLMRGLETSLPNFYFDRERFGALLVSGDMVGAWNYLSEFTKFDSNYQSNLMFYLVCRQRYCNCLIEGNLPCAVAFLVLGKTALNEIGLAETKKDFIDNDLQRLFSVHKKLLDARAEGYTVDLVPFANDTTNEMFQMMNHLVATNPDLLQKKDNNQGQS
;
A
#
# COMPACT_ATOMS: atom_id res chain seq x y z
N MET A 1 -0.40 -32.86 -25.03
CA MET A 1 -0.43 -31.80 -24.00
C MET A 1 -1.37 -32.29 -22.93
N ASP A 2 -0.81 -32.78 -21.83
CA ASP A 2 -1.45 -33.69 -20.89
C ASP A 2 -2.50 -33.01 -20.03
N SER A 3 -3.73 -33.52 -20.08
CA SER A 3 -4.85 -33.09 -19.22
C SER A 3 -4.51 -33.22 -17.73
N MET A 4 -3.64 -34.17 -17.37
CA MET A 4 -3.12 -34.34 -16.01
C MET A 4 -2.40 -33.10 -15.50
N SER A 5 -1.68 -32.35 -16.35
CA SER A 5 -1.01 -31.12 -15.90
C SER A 5 -2.00 -29.99 -15.63
N ALA A 6 -3.08 -29.91 -16.41
CA ALA A 6 -4.13 -28.90 -16.22
C ALA A 6 -4.96 -29.21 -14.98
N ASP A 7 -5.28 -30.49 -14.74
CA ASP A 7 -6.00 -30.92 -13.54
C ASP A 7 -5.15 -30.82 -12.28
N LEU A 8 -3.83 -31.01 -12.36
CA LEU A 8 -2.92 -30.78 -11.23
C LEU A 8 -2.79 -29.29 -10.88
N MET A 9 -2.66 -28.42 -11.89
CA MET A 9 -2.61 -26.97 -11.70
C MET A 9 -3.94 -26.43 -11.16
N ARG A 10 -5.06 -26.92 -11.69
CA ARG A 10 -6.41 -26.60 -11.20
C ARG A 10 -6.63 -27.15 -9.79
N GLY A 11 -6.14 -28.34 -9.49
CA GLY A 11 -6.13 -28.93 -8.15
C GLY A 11 -5.34 -28.09 -7.15
N LEU A 12 -4.16 -27.60 -7.57
CA LEU A 12 -3.32 -26.68 -6.80
C LEU A 12 -4.00 -25.32 -6.56
N GLU A 13 -4.61 -24.73 -7.60
CA GLU A 13 -5.39 -23.49 -7.51
C GLU A 13 -6.61 -23.63 -6.59
N THR A 14 -7.27 -24.81 -6.59
CA THR A 14 -8.39 -25.10 -5.67
C THR A 14 -7.96 -25.53 -4.27
N SER A 15 -6.68 -25.81 -4.05
CA SER A 15 -6.12 -26.25 -2.75
C SER A 15 -5.36 -25.16 -2.01
N LEU A 16 -5.03 -24.05 -2.68
CA LEU A 16 -4.57 -22.86 -1.98
C LEU A 16 -5.75 -22.33 -1.17
N PRO A 17 -5.61 -22.15 0.16
CA PRO A 17 -6.69 -21.60 0.94
C PRO A 17 -7.09 -20.27 0.32
N ASN A 18 -8.41 -20.05 0.15
CA ASN A 18 -9.06 -18.80 -0.31
C ASN A 18 -8.67 -17.53 0.52
N PHE A 19 -7.69 -17.65 1.41
CA PHE A 19 -7.22 -16.67 2.38
C PHE A 19 -5.71 -16.43 2.30
N TYR A 20 -5.06 -16.72 1.17
CA TYR A 20 -3.70 -16.28 0.89
C TYR A 20 -3.70 -14.82 0.39
N PHE A 21 -2.85 -13.98 0.97
CA PHE A 21 -2.64 -12.63 0.46
C PHE A 21 -1.80 -12.67 -0.82
N ASP A 22 -2.48 -12.57 -1.95
CA ASP A 22 -1.87 -12.38 -3.26
C ASP A 22 -1.24 -10.98 -3.36
N ARG A 23 0.11 -10.96 -3.35
CA ARG A 23 0.93 -9.76 -3.46
C ARG A 23 0.91 -9.17 -4.86
N GLU A 24 0.82 -9.99 -5.89
CA GLU A 24 0.83 -9.54 -7.28
C GLU A 24 -0.49 -8.84 -7.60
N ARG A 25 -1.62 -9.42 -7.16
CA ARG A 25 -2.93 -8.78 -7.26
C ARG A 25 -2.96 -7.45 -6.52
N PHE A 26 -2.47 -7.40 -5.28
CA PHE A 26 -2.45 -6.14 -4.53
C PHE A 26 -1.56 -5.10 -5.20
N GLY A 27 -0.38 -5.50 -5.68
CA GLY A 27 0.49 -4.61 -6.43
C GLY A 27 -0.12 -4.09 -7.72
N ALA A 28 -0.87 -4.92 -8.45
CA ALA A 28 -1.58 -4.51 -9.66
C ALA A 28 -2.66 -3.45 -9.36
N LEU A 29 -3.39 -3.57 -8.24
CA LEU A 29 -4.35 -2.55 -7.80
C LEU A 29 -3.68 -1.21 -7.48
N LEU A 30 -2.49 -1.27 -6.88
CA LEU A 30 -1.70 -0.07 -6.56
C LEU A 30 -1.19 0.64 -7.83
N VAL A 31 -0.65 -0.12 -8.80
CA VAL A 31 -0.16 0.41 -10.08
C VAL A 31 -1.30 0.95 -10.95
N SER A 32 -2.45 0.27 -10.98
CA SER A 32 -3.60 0.70 -11.79
C SER A 32 -4.28 1.95 -11.27
N GLY A 33 -3.99 2.35 -10.02
CA GLY A 33 -4.65 3.47 -9.36
C GLY A 33 -5.98 3.12 -8.69
N ASP A 34 -6.39 1.85 -8.68
CA ASP A 34 -7.61 1.38 -8.01
C ASP A 34 -7.42 1.30 -6.48
N MET A 35 -7.46 2.46 -5.83
CA MET A 35 -7.26 2.56 -4.38
C MET A 35 -8.42 1.99 -3.58
N VAL A 36 -9.64 2.05 -4.11
CA VAL A 36 -10.81 1.47 -3.44
C VAL A 36 -10.69 -0.05 -3.47
N GLY A 37 -10.32 -0.62 -4.63
CA GLY A 37 -10.00 -2.03 -4.76
C GLY A 37 -8.84 -2.45 -3.86
N ALA A 38 -7.75 -1.69 -3.83
CA ALA A 38 -6.60 -1.95 -2.95
C ALA A 38 -7.01 -1.93 -1.46
N TRP A 39 -7.75 -0.91 -1.02
CA TRP A 39 -8.22 -0.78 0.36
C TRP A 39 -9.15 -1.92 0.76
N ASN A 40 -10.13 -2.22 -0.09
CA ASN A 40 -11.09 -3.30 0.14
C ASN A 40 -10.39 -4.65 0.20
N TYR A 41 -9.48 -4.91 -0.74
CA TYR A 41 -8.68 -6.13 -0.75
C TYR A 41 -7.86 -6.28 0.53
N LEU A 42 -7.14 -5.24 0.98
CA LEU A 42 -6.39 -5.29 2.23
C LEU A 42 -7.30 -5.52 3.45
N SER A 43 -8.50 -4.92 3.43
CA SER A 43 -9.53 -5.04 4.48
C SER A 43 -10.12 -6.45 4.60
N GLU A 44 -10.03 -7.29 3.56
CA GLU A 44 -10.40 -8.70 3.63
C GLU A 44 -9.45 -9.49 4.52
N PHE A 45 -8.22 -9.03 4.75
CA PHE A 45 -7.19 -9.73 5.51
C PHE A 45 -6.93 -9.12 6.87
N THR A 46 -6.85 -7.81 6.95
CA THR A 46 -6.53 -7.08 8.17
C THR A 46 -7.43 -5.85 8.33
N LYS A 47 -7.37 -5.18 9.49
CA LYS A 47 -8.06 -3.92 9.74
C LYS A 47 -7.06 -2.81 9.96
N PHE A 48 -7.46 -1.61 9.56
CA PHE A 48 -6.84 -0.40 10.08
C PHE A 48 -6.95 -0.44 11.61
N ASP A 49 -5.85 -0.17 12.32
CA ASP A 49 -5.62 -0.26 13.78
C ASP A 49 -5.17 -1.62 14.35
N SER A 50 -5.26 -2.70 13.59
CA SER A 50 -5.02 -4.07 14.11
C SER A 50 -3.61 -4.30 14.67
N ASN A 51 -2.59 -3.86 13.93
CA ASN A 51 -1.19 -3.93 14.30
C ASN A 51 -0.37 -2.94 13.48
N TYR A 52 0.89 -2.74 13.87
CA TYR A 52 1.80 -1.81 13.22
C TYR A 52 1.96 -2.06 11.71
N GLN A 53 2.15 -3.32 11.30
CA GLN A 53 2.36 -3.68 9.91
C GLN A 53 1.13 -3.38 9.06
N SER A 54 -0.07 -3.71 9.55
CA SER A 54 -1.33 -3.41 8.87
C SER A 54 -1.53 -1.92 8.68
N ASN A 55 -1.27 -1.15 9.74
CA ASN A 55 -1.32 0.30 9.72
C ASN A 55 -0.39 0.89 8.67
N LEU A 56 0.84 0.39 8.59
CA LEU A 56 1.79 0.82 7.58
C LEU A 56 1.34 0.42 6.17
N MET A 57 0.73 -0.76 5.98
CA MET A 57 0.19 -1.15 4.68
C MET A 57 -0.94 -0.22 4.21
N PHE A 58 -1.88 0.16 5.08
CA PHE A 58 -2.91 1.16 4.74
C PHE A 58 -2.31 2.54 4.44
N TYR A 59 -1.28 2.96 5.18
CA TYR A 59 -0.54 4.17 4.86
C TYR A 59 0.07 4.12 3.45
N LEU A 60 0.68 2.99 3.07
CA LEU A 60 1.30 2.84 1.75
C LEU A 60 0.28 2.90 0.60
N VAL A 61 -0.97 2.46 0.81
CA VAL A 61 -2.08 2.67 -0.14
C VAL A 61 -2.32 4.17 -0.36
N CYS A 62 -2.45 4.94 0.72
CA CYS A 62 -2.64 6.40 0.64
C CYS A 62 -1.44 7.11 -0.01
N ARG A 63 -0.22 6.69 0.31
CA ARG A 63 1.02 7.21 -0.28
C ARG A 63 1.09 6.93 -1.78
N GLN A 64 0.68 5.75 -2.24
CA GLN A 64 0.63 5.48 -3.68
C GLN A 64 -0.39 6.37 -4.38
N ARG A 65 -1.55 6.62 -3.76
CA ARG A 65 -2.53 7.53 -4.36
C ARG A 65 -2.02 8.96 -4.46
N TYR A 66 -1.26 9.42 -3.47
CA TYR A 66 -0.55 10.68 -3.53
C TYR A 66 0.35 10.76 -4.78
N CYS A 67 1.18 9.73 -5.04
CA CYS A 67 2.04 9.67 -6.22
C CYS A 67 1.23 9.69 -7.53
N ASN A 68 0.12 8.95 -7.60
CA ASN A 68 -0.74 8.95 -8.78
C ASN A 68 -1.34 10.35 -9.03
N CYS A 69 -1.80 11.04 -7.97
CA CYS A 69 -2.31 12.41 -8.11
C CYS A 69 -1.22 13.43 -8.47
N LEU A 70 0.04 13.21 -8.08
CA LEU A 70 1.16 14.01 -8.58
C LEU A 70 1.40 13.82 -10.08
N ILE A 71 1.43 12.57 -10.56
CA ILE A 71 1.60 12.25 -11.99
C ILE A 71 0.44 12.84 -12.83
N GLU A 72 -0.79 12.77 -12.31
CA GLU A 72 -1.99 13.36 -12.93
C GLU A 72 -2.01 14.89 -12.91
N GLY A 73 -1.08 15.56 -12.19
CA GLY A 73 -1.09 17.00 -11.98
C GLY A 73 -2.23 17.51 -11.07
N ASN A 74 -2.92 16.60 -10.37
CA ASN A 74 -4.02 16.89 -9.47
C ASN A 74 -3.51 17.20 -8.05
N LEU A 75 -2.93 18.38 -7.87
CA LEU A 75 -2.36 18.82 -6.59
C LEU A 75 -3.37 18.84 -5.43
N PRO A 76 -4.64 19.29 -5.59
CA PRO A 76 -5.62 19.21 -4.51
C PRO A 76 -5.86 17.78 -4.02
N CYS A 77 -5.98 16.82 -4.94
CA CYS A 77 -6.06 15.40 -4.58
C CYS A 77 -4.81 14.96 -3.80
N ALA A 78 -3.61 15.29 -4.31
CA ALA A 78 -2.36 14.90 -3.66
C ALA A 78 -2.29 15.42 -2.21
N VAL A 79 -2.67 16.68 -1.95
CA VAL A 79 -2.74 17.23 -0.58
C VAL A 79 -3.72 16.45 0.30
N ALA A 80 -4.90 16.10 -0.22
CA ALA A 80 -5.89 15.34 0.54
C ALA A 80 -5.32 13.98 1.02
N PHE A 81 -4.57 13.27 0.17
CA PHE A 81 -3.95 12.00 0.54
C PHE A 81 -2.76 12.14 1.50
N LEU A 82 -2.03 13.27 1.47
CA LEU A 82 -1.04 13.58 2.51
C LEU A 82 -1.70 13.78 3.88
N VAL A 83 -2.86 14.46 3.92
CA VAL A 83 -3.60 14.71 5.16
C VAL A 83 -4.24 13.43 5.67
N LEU A 84 -4.86 12.62 4.81
CA LEU A 84 -5.46 11.34 5.19
C LEU A 84 -4.43 10.35 5.73
N GLY A 85 -3.23 10.29 5.13
CA GLY A 85 -2.11 9.51 5.68
C GLY A 85 -1.69 9.96 7.07
N LYS A 86 -1.80 11.26 7.37
CA LYS A 86 -1.55 11.81 8.71
C LYS A 86 -2.70 11.50 9.69
N THR A 87 -3.95 11.48 9.25
CA THR A 87 -5.09 11.05 10.09
C THR A 87 -4.94 9.58 10.46
N ALA A 88 -4.55 8.74 9.50
CA ALA A 88 -4.16 7.36 9.78
C ALA A 88 -3.12 7.29 10.90
N LEU A 89 -2.10 8.15 10.89
CA LEU A 89 -1.07 8.19 11.94
C LEU A 89 -1.49 8.68 13.30
N ASN A 90 -2.33 9.72 13.34
CA ASN A 90 -2.81 10.27 14.59
C ASN A 90 -3.63 9.23 15.38
N GLU A 91 -4.28 8.30 14.68
CA GLU A 91 -4.99 7.16 15.28
C GLU A 91 -4.04 5.99 15.61
N ILE A 92 -2.96 5.79 14.83
CA ILE A 92 -1.91 4.78 15.08
C ILE A 92 -1.07 5.07 16.35
N GLY A 93 -1.16 6.28 16.91
CA GLY A 93 -0.39 6.74 18.08
C GLY A 93 -0.58 5.96 19.40
N LEU A 94 -1.32 4.84 19.41
CA LEU A 94 -1.54 4.01 20.60
C LEU A 94 -0.79 2.66 20.61
N ALA A 95 -0.02 2.29 19.59
CA ALA A 95 0.78 1.04 19.64
C ALA A 95 2.17 1.17 18.97
N GLU A 96 3.17 1.27 19.84
CA GLU A 96 4.58 0.83 19.73
C GLU A 96 5.38 1.06 18.43
N THR A 97 6.38 1.94 18.56
CA THR A 97 7.68 1.95 17.87
C THR A 97 7.68 1.92 16.33
N LYS A 98 7.36 3.07 15.71
CA LYS A 98 8.00 3.62 14.47
C LYS A 98 7.30 4.90 13.96
N LYS A 99 6.83 5.75 14.86
CA LYS A 99 6.28 7.07 14.55
C LYS A 99 7.23 7.89 13.65
N ASP A 100 8.53 7.77 13.92
CA ASP A 100 9.58 8.50 13.21
C ASP A 100 9.63 8.18 11.71
N PHE A 101 9.39 6.93 11.29
CA PHE A 101 9.44 6.59 9.86
C PHE A 101 8.39 7.37 9.07
N ILE A 102 7.14 7.35 9.55
CA ILE A 102 6.03 7.92 8.81
C ILE A 102 6.02 9.45 8.94
N ASP A 103 6.41 9.99 10.10
CA ASP A 103 6.63 11.43 10.27
C ASP A 103 7.73 11.94 9.31
N ASN A 104 8.86 11.22 9.22
CA ASN A 104 9.94 11.56 8.29
C ASN A 104 9.49 11.44 6.83
N ASP A 105 8.73 10.40 6.47
CA ASP A 105 8.23 10.26 5.09
C ASP A 105 7.23 11.36 4.77
N LEU A 106 6.27 11.66 5.66
CA LEU A 106 5.35 12.79 5.48
C LEU A 106 6.11 14.11 5.31
N GLN A 107 7.11 14.40 6.15
CA GLN A 107 7.95 15.59 6.00
C GLN A 107 8.63 15.65 4.63
N ARG A 108 9.16 14.52 4.15
CA ARG A 108 9.74 14.40 2.81
C ARG A 108 8.69 14.69 1.72
N LEU A 109 7.52 14.07 1.79
CA LEU A 109 6.45 14.26 0.81
C LEU A 109 5.93 15.71 0.81
N PHE A 110 5.74 16.32 1.99
CA PHE A 110 5.37 17.73 2.13
C PHE A 110 6.42 18.67 1.53
N SER A 111 7.71 18.39 1.76
CA SER A 111 8.81 19.18 1.19
C SER A 111 8.77 19.16 -0.33
N VAL A 112 8.55 17.99 -0.93
CA VAL A 112 8.38 17.86 -2.38
C VAL A 112 7.15 18.62 -2.85
N HIS A 113 5.99 18.40 -2.22
CA HIS A 113 4.76 19.09 -2.60
C HIS A 113 4.90 20.61 -2.56
N LYS A 114 5.56 21.15 -1.54
CA LYS A 114 5.84 22.59 -1.43
C LYS A 114 6.71 23.09 -2.58
N LYS A 115 7.81 22.40 -2.90
CA LYS A 115 8.68 22.75 -4.04
C LYS A 115 7.92 22.81 -5.36
N LEU A 116 6.93 21.95 -5.56
CA LEU A 116 6.08 21.96 -6.75
C LEU A 116 5.17 23.17 -6.81
N LEU A 117 4.58 23.55 -5.67
CA LEU A 117 3.75 24.76 -5.58
C LEU A 117 4.58 26.01 -5.85
N ASP A 118 5.79 26.08 -5.26
CA ASP A 118 6.71 27.21 -5.44
C ASP A 118 7.16 27.30 -6.92
N ALA A 119 7.61 26.20 -7.52
CA ALA A 119 8.00 26.16 -8.93
C ALA A 119 6.86 26.57 -9.88
N ARG A 120 5.63 26.11 -9.60
CA ARG A 120 4.45 26.48 -10.39
C ARG A 120 4.10 27.97 -10.24
N ALA A 121 4.25 28.53 -9.05
CA ALA A 121 4.03 29.96 -8.81
C ALA A 121 5.04 30.82 -9.59
N GLU A 122 6.25 30.30 -9.80
CA GLU A 122 7.30 30.93 -10.61
C GLU A 122 7.16 30.64 -12.13
N GLY A 123 6.16 29.86 -12.55
CA GLY A 123 5.90 29.55 -13.96
C GLY A 123 6.70 28.36 -14.50
N TYR A 124 7.38 27.59 -13.66
CA TYR A 124 8.13 26.41 -14.05
C TYR A 124 7.29 25.13 -13.98
N THR A 125 7.62 24.18 -14.85
CA THR A 125 7.14 22.79 -14.78
C THR A 125 8.23 21.91 -14.19
N VAL A 126 7.85 21.05 -13.23
CA VAL A 126 8.76 20.08 -12.61
C VAL A 126 8.39 18.69 -13.12
N ASP A 127 9.39 17.93 -13.60
CA ASP A 127 9.18 16.52 -13.91
C ASP A 127 9.07 15.71 -12.62
N LEU A 128 7.89 15.13 -12.42
CA LEU A 128 7.51 14.39 -11.22
C LEU A 128 7.68 12.89 -11.37
N VAL A 129 7.89 12.41 -12.60
CA VAL A 129 7.96 10.99 -12.91
C VAL A 129 9.09 10.30 -12.14
N PRO A 130 10.33 10.85 -12.06
CA PRO A 130 11.41 10.20 -11.31
C PRO A 130 11.07 10.03 -9.82
N PHE A 131 10.58 11.11 -9.19
CA PHE A 131 10.21 11.07 -7.79
C PHE A 131 9.08 10.08 -7.51
N ALA A 132 8.03 10.08 -8.33
CA ALA A 132 6.90 9.18 -8.16
C ALA A 132 7.31 7.72 -8.35
N ASN A 133 8.18 7.43 -9.33
CA ASN A 133 8.70 6.08 -9.58
C ASN A 133 9.57 5.58 -8.43
N ASP A 134 10.50 6.39 -7.93
CA ASP A 134 11.37 6.01 -6.81
C ASP A 134 10.55 5.75 -5.55
N THR A 135 9.58 6.63 -5.27
CA THR A 135 8.65 6.50 -4.13
C THR A 135 7.81 5.22 -4.23
N THR A 136 7.35 4.88 -5.44
CA THR A 136 6.59 3.64 -5.73
C THR A 136 7.47 2.39 -5.55
N ASN A 137 8.72 2.42 -6.01
CA ASN A 137 9.66 1.31 -5.85
C ASN A 137 10.00 1.03 -4.38
N GLU A 138 10.26 2.08 -3.59
CA GLU A 138 10.45 1.97 -2.14
C GLU A 138 9.23 1.33 -1.47
N MET A 139 8.02 1.72 -1.89
CA MET A 139 6.77 1.16 -1.37
C MET A 139 6.69 -0.34 -1.61
N PHE A 140 6.98 -0.82 -2.82
CA PHE A 140 6.96 -2.24 -3.14
C PHE A 140 7.97 -3.06 -2.33
N GLN A 141 9.16 -2.51 -2.08
CA GLN A 141 10.15 -3.17 -1.23
C GLN A 141 9.67 -3.29 0.22
N MET A 142 9.09 -2.21 0.78
CA MET A 142 8.51 -2.24 2.12
C MET A 142 7.33 -3.21 2.22
N MET A 143 6.46 -3.22 1.22
CA MET A 143 5.31 -4.12 1.15
C MET A 143 5.70 -5.59 1.21
N ASN A 144 6.77 -5.99 0.51
CA ASN A 144 7.25 -7.36 0.55
C ASN A 144 7.64 -7.79 1.98
N HIS A 145 8.26 -6.88 2.74
CA HIS A 145 8.58 -7.12 4.14
C HIS A 145 7.33 -7.15 5.03
N LEU A 146 6.39 -6.24 4.81
CA LEU A 146 5.17 -6.14 5.62
C LEU A 146 4.26 -7.35 5.43
N VAL A 147 4.08 -7.82 4.19
CA VAL A 147 3.30 -9.03 3.93
C VAL A 147 3.90 -10.25 4.62
N ALA A 148 5.24 -10.35 4.66
CA ALA A 148 5.93 -11.46 5.30
C ALA A 148 5.92 -11.42 6.84
N THR A 149 5.69 -10.27 7.44
CA THR A 149 5.83 -10.05 8.89
C THR A 149 4.53 -9.65 9.60
N ASN A 150 3.44 -9.42 8.86
CA ASN A 150 2.16 -9.03 9.42
C ASN A 150 1.43 -10.25 10.00
N PRO A 151 1.19 -10.31 11.32
CA PRO A 151 0.54 -11.46 11.94
C PRO A 151 -0.89 -11.69 11.45
N ASP A 152 -1.64 -10.66 11.05
CA ASP A 152 -3.03 -10.84 10.58
C ASP A 152 -3.09 -11.57 9.22
N LEU A 153 -2.10 -11.28 8.37
CA LEU A 153 -1.93 -11.92 7.08
C LEU A 153 -1.46 -13.38 7.24
N LEU A 154 -0.73 -13.67 8.32
CA LEU A 154 -0.21 -15.00 8.63
C LEU A 154 -1.22 -15.88 9.39
N GLN A 155 -1.95 -15.33 10.37
CA GLN A 155 -2.91 -16.08 11.22
C GLN A 155 -4.13 -16.58 10.46
N LYS A 156 -4.59 -15.86 9.42
CA LYS A 156 -5.65 -16.35 8.53
C LYS A 156 -5.26 -17.62 7.78
N LYS A 157 -3.97 -17.95 7.73
CA LYS A 157 -3.45 -19.21 7.19
C LYS A 157 -3.60 -20.37 8.16
N ASP A 158 -3.59 -20.12 9.47
CA ASP A 158 -3.58 -21.14 10.53
C ASP A 158 -4.99 -21.53 11.02
N ASN A 159 -5.94 -20.58 11.02
CA ASN A 159 -7.33 -20.86 11.46
C ASN A 159 -8.10 -21.85 10.55
N ASN A 160 -7.56 -22.22 9.39
CA ASN A 160 -8.15 -23.22 8.50
C ASN A 160 -7.56 -24.63 8.68
N GLN A 161 -6.63 -24.84 9.63
CA GLN A 161 -6.12 -26.19 9.96
C GLN A 161 -6.92 -26.89 11.07
N GLY A 162 -8.00 -26.28 11.56
CA GLY A 162 -8.73 -26.72 12.77
C GLY A 162 -10.20 -27.08 12.58
N GLN A 163 -10.63 -27.56 11.41
CA GLN A 163 -11.95 -28.18 11.25
C GLN A 163 -11.83 -29.43 10.37
N SER A 164 -11.51 -30.56 11.03
CA SER A 164 -11.73 -31.92 10.54
C SER A 164 -13.03 -32.48 11.12
#